data_AF-A0A6A6GXZ5-F1
#
_entry.id   AF-A0A6A6GXZ5-F1
#
_cell.length_a   1.000
_cell.length_b   1.000
_cell.length_c   1.000
_cell.angle_alpha   90.00
_cell.angle_beta   90.00
_cell.angle_gamma   90.00
#
_symmetry.space_group_name_H-M   'P 1'
#
loop_
_entity.id
_entity.type
_entity.pdbx_description
1 polymer ?
#
loop_
_entity_poly.entity_id
_entity_poly.type
_entity_poly.pdbx_seq_one_letter_code
_entity_poly.pdbx_strand_id
1 'polypeptide(L)'
;MFGCNLQSHPLNEDFHVPDEVCPSDRSPQAIPGNFSSVWVQCDLLEKGDQHSQACAKKSHNGDPAKRLAIRFRYRSKESGQVKEDWCKMEINSDMKKLNSLVDFLDGEDEEYTAKQPRRFLAQKKGRNRRLAMYT
;
A
#
# COMPACT_ATOMS: atom_id res chain seq x y z
N MET A 1 -70.25 11.57 3.74
CA MET A 1 -68.99 10.99 3.25
C MET A 1 -68.47 10.06 4.33
N PHE A 2 -68.23 8.81 3.93
CA PHE A 2 -67.69 7.68 4.69
C PHE A 2 -66.45 8.10 5.52
N GLY A 3 -66.19 7.63 6.74
CA GLY A 3 -66.43 6.31 7.30
C GLY A 3 -65.06 5.68 7.61
N CYS A 4 -64.73 5.56 8.90
CA CYS A 4 -63.60 4.75 9.41
C CYS A 4 -63.81 3.25 9.12
N ASN A 5 -62.78 2.45 9.46
CA ASN A 5 -62.72 0.98 9.59
C ASN A 5 -62.19 0.24 8.35
N LEU A 6 -61.44 -0.86 8.45
CA LEU A 6 -61.07 -1.83 9.51
C LEU A 6 -59.80 -2.55 8.95
N GLN A 7 -58.81 -3.04 9.69
CA GLN A 7 -58.73 -4.38 10.35
C GLN A 7 -57.22 -4.59 10.65
N SER A 8 -56.78 -4.64 11.91
CA SER A 8 -56.64 -5.82 12.80
C SER A 8 -55.40 -6.71 12.54
N HIS A 9 -54.39 -6.57 13.43
CA HIS A 9 -53.65 -7.60 14.21
C HIS A 9 -53.08 -8.90 13.56
N PRO A 10 -52.23 -9.69 14.24
CA PRO A 10 -51.05 -9.40 15.08
C PRO A 10 -49.85 -10.35 14.77
N LEU A 11 -48.80 -10.30 15.63
CA LEU A 11 -47.85 -11.36 16.02
C LEU A 11 -46.41 -11.29 15.48
N ASN A 12 -45.51 -11.14 16.47
CA ASN A 12 -44.23 -11.80 16.67
C ASN A 12 -43.62 -12.54 15.48
N GLU A 13 -42.37 -12.23 15.18
CA GLU A 13 -41.30 -13.25 15.05
C GLU A 13 -39.93 -12.58 15.08
N ASP A 14 -38.99 -13.32 15.65
CA ASP A 14 -37.65 -12.97 16.09
C ASP A 14 -36.81 -12.14 15.10
N PHE A 15 -36.42 -10.92 15.51
CA PHE A 15 -35.29 -10.23 14.89
C PHE A 15 -33.99 -10.87 15.39
N HIS A 16 -33.56 -11.90 14.66
CA HIS A 16 -32.20 -12.36 14.68
C HIS A 16 -31.32 -11.19 14.20
N VAL A 17 -30.52 -10.62 15.09
CA VAL A 17 -29.46 -9.67 14.73
C VAL A 17 -28.35 -10.50 14.10
N PRO A 18 -28.07 -10.41 12.78
CA PRO A 18 -26.82 -10.96 12.29
C PRO A 18 -25.69 -10.12 12.87
N ASP A 19 -24.75 -10.78 13.55
CA ASP A 19 -23.51 -10.21 14.06
C ASP A 19 -22.91 -9.24 13.03
N GLU A 20 -22.76 -7.98 13.44
CA GLU A 20 -21.94 -7.03 12.71
C GLU A 20 -20.51 -7.58 12.67
N VAL A 21 -20.17 -8.23 11.56
CA VAL A 21 -18.81 -8.59 11.22
C VAL A 21 -18.03 -7.28 11.07
N CYS A 22 -17.25 -6.95 12.10
CA CYS A 22 -16.18 -5.97 12.05
C CYS A 22 -15.39 -6.14 10.73
N PRO A 23 -15.30 -5.12 9.86
CA PRO A 23 -14.44 -5.20 8.68
C PRO A 23 -12.98 -4.96 9.10
N SER A 24 -12.44 -5.87 9.90
CA SER A 24 -11.05 -5.89 10.33
C SER A 24 -10.23 -6.86 9.49
N ASP A 25 -10.27 -6.78 8.16
CA ASP A 25 -9.22 -7.37 7.32
C ASP A 25 -9.31 -6.91 5.85
N ARG A 26 -9.03 -5.63 5.57
CA ARG A 26 -8.59 -5.24 4.23
C ARG A 26 -7.06 -5.27 4.18
N SER A 27 -6.51 -6.46 4.33
CA SER A 27 -5.28 -6.78 3.61
C SER A 27 -5.47 -6.35 2.15
N PRO A 28 -4.55 -5.59 1.52
CA PRO A 28 -4.72 -5.19 0.13
C PRO A 28 -4.81 -6.46 -0.70
N GLN A 29 -6.02 -6.80 -1.15
CA GLN A 29 -6.23 -7.91 -2.06
C GLN A 29 -5.38 -7.62 -3.29
N ALA A 30 -4.34 -8.42 -3.50
CA ALA A 30 -3.64 -8.44 -4.76
C ALA A 30 -4.67 -8.86 -5.80
N ILE A 31 -5.26 -7.89 -6.51
CA ILE A 31 -6.03 -8.16 -7.72
C ILE A 31 -5.02 -8.89 -8.63
N PRO A 32 -5.23 -10.16 -9.01
CA PRO A 32 -4.42 -10.79 -10.04
C PRO A 32 -4.59 -9.93 -11.29
N GLY A 33 -3.59 -9.09 -11.52
CA GLY A 33 -3.72 -7.93 -12.37
C GLY A 33 -3.77 -8.32 -13.84
N ASN A 34 -4.95 -8.39 -14.43
CA ASN A 34 -5.10 -8.62 -15.86
C ASN A 34 -4.79 -7.34 -16.64
N PHE A 35 -3.49 -7.01 -16.74
CA PHE A 35 -2.99 -5.78 -17.37
C PHE A 35 -2.16 -6.09 -18.63
N SER A 36 -2.35 -5.30 -19.68
CA SER A 36 -1.58 -5.42 -20.93
C SER A 36 -0.22 -4.76 -20.84
N SER A 37 -0.11 -3.68 -20.05
CA SER A 37 1.15 -2.99 -19.77
C SER A 37 1.09 -2.32 -18.41
N VAL A 38 2.25 -2.20 -17.78
CA VAL A 38 2.46 -1.50 -16.51
C VAL A 38 3.70 -0.64 -16.65
N TRP A 39 3.59 0.63 -16.26
CA TRP A 39 4.66 1.60 -16.17
C TRP A 39 4.82 2.00 -14.70
N VAL A 40 6.06 2.07 -14.24
CA VAL A 40 6.40 2.49 -12.88
C VAL A 40 7.36 3.66 -12.96
N GLN A 41 7.07 4.74 -12.23
CA GLN A 41 7.92 5.90 -12.10
C GLN A 41 8.17 6.18 -10.63
N CYS A 42 9.42 6.45 -10.29
CA CYS A 42 9.84 6.88 -8.96
C CYS A 42 10.18 8.37 -9.03
N ASP A 43 9.44 9.18 -8.26
CA ASP A 43 9.71 10.61 -8.10
C ASP A 43 10.38 10.82 -6.75
N LEU A 44 11.61 11.33 -6.77
CA LEU A 44 12.41 11.54 -5.58
C LEU A 44 12.74 13.04 -5.44
N LEU A 45 12.32 13.64 -4.33
CA LEU A 45 12.68 15.01 -3.98
C LEU A 45 14.06 15.09 -3.32
N GLU A 46 14.55 16.31 -3.15
CA GLU A 46 15.82 16.59 -2.48
C GLU A 46 15.81 16.21 -0.99
N LYS A 47 17.01 16.10 -0.40
CA LYS A 47 17.19 15.80 1.02
C LYS A 47 16.64 16.96 1.86
N GLY A 48 15.67 16.66 2.73
CA GLY A 48 15.02 17.65 3.60
C GLY A 48 13.52 17.77 3.34
N ASP A 49 13.12 17.63 2.07
CA ASP A 49 11.75 17.76 1.63
C ASP A 49 10.87 16.55 1.95
N GLN A 50 9.57 16.72 1.74
CA GLN A 50 8.57 15.67 1.84
C GLN A 50 7.63 15.74 0.64
N HIS A 51 7.44 14.59 -0.01
CA HIS A 51 6.57 14.51 -1.18
C HIS A 51 5.10 14.49 -0.72
N SER A 52 4.24 15.32 -1.33
CA SER A 52 2.81 15.36 -1.00
C SER A 52 2.11 14.01 -1.23
N GLN A 53 2.54 13.31 -2.29
CA GLN A 53 2.15 11.94 -2.60
C GLN A 53 3.10 10.85 -2.07
N ALA A 54 3.86 11.10 -1.00
CA ALA A 54 4.81 10.14 -0.43
C ALA A 54 4.24 8.72 -0.35
N CYS A 55 5.08 7.76 -0.75
CA CYS A 55 4.74 6.33 -0.73
C CYS A 55 4.63 5.81 0.70
N ALA A 56 5.50 6.30 1.59
CA ALA A 56 5.52 5.96 3.01
C ALA A 56 4.49 6.77 3.81
N LYS A 57 3.34 6.17 4.16
CA LYS A 57 2.32 6.85 4.98
C LYS A 57 2.69 6.98 6.46
N LYS A 58 3.48 6.05 7.00
CA LYS A 58 3.87 5.99 8.42
C LYS A 58 5.37 6.25 8.64
N SER A 59 5.99 7.06 7.78
CA SER A 59 7.39 7.46 7.96
C SER A 59 7.56 8.27 9.25
N HIS A 60 8.64 8.02 9.98
CA HIS A 60 9.06 8.85 11.10
C HIS A 60 9.75 10.12 10.60
N ASN A 61 9.83 11.13 11.47
CA ASN A 61 10.64 12.32 11.22
C ASN A 61 12.10 11.90 11.03
N GLY A 62 12.63 12.16 9.82
CA GLY A 62 13.99 11.78 9.43
C GLY A 62 14.07 10.56 8.51
N ASP A 63 12.98 9.83 8.25
CA ASP A 63 13.00 8.74 7.27
C ASP A 63 13.14 9.30 5.85
N PRO A 64 14.18 8.89 5.08
CA PRO A 64 14.35 9.34 3.70
C PRO A 64 13.22 8.90 2.76
N ALA A 65 12.46 7.85 3.08
CA ALA A 65 11.31 7.46 2.26
C ALA A 65 10.19 8.52 2.20
N LYS A 66 10.17 9.54 3.08
CA LYS A 66 9.17 10.62 3.04
C LYS A 66 9.21 11.47 1.76
N ARG A 67 10.35 11.47 1.06
CA ARG A 67 10.57 12.22 -0.19
C ARG A 67 10.36 11.39 -1.46
N LEU A 68 10.09 10.09 -1.31
CA LEU A 68 9.83 9.19 -2.43
C LEU A 68 8.34 9.05 -2.67
N ALA A 69 7.91 9.29 -3.90
CA ALA A 69 6.62 8.86 -4.42
C ALA A 69 6.82 7.85 -5.54
N ILE A 70 5.93 6.85 -5.60
CA ILE A 70 5.95 5.85 -6.67
C ILE A 70 4.61 5.92 -7.36
N ARG A 71 4.63 6.14 -8.66
CA ARG A 71 3.45 6.20 -9.51
C ARG A 71 3.42 4.98 -10.42
N PHE A 72 2.25 4.37 -10.56
CA PHE A 72 2.04 3.30 -11.51
C PHE A 72 0.92 3.64 -12.48
N ARG A 73 1.18 3.40 -13.75
CA ARG A 73 0.23 3.58 -14.84
C ARG A 73 0.06 2.26 -15.57
N TYR A 74 -1.16 1.78 -15.70
CA TYR A 74 -1.44 0.46 -16.28
C TYR A 74 -2.65 0.50 -17.21
N ARG A 75 -2.65 -0.40 -18.19
CA ARG A 75 -3.79 -0.60 -19.10
C ARG A 75 -4.48 -1.92 -18.80
N SER A 76 -5.73 -1.87 -18.36
CA SER A 76 -6.58 -3.05 -18.13
C SER A 76 -6.79 -3.83 -19.43
N LYS A 77 -6.67 -5.17 -19.40
CA LYS A 77 -7.00 -6.02 -20.56
C LYS A 77 -8.50 -6.15 -20.77
N GLU A 78 -9.28 -6.09 -19.70
CA GLU A 78 -10.74 -6.28 -19.76
C GLU A 78 -11.45 -5.06 -20.29
N SER A 79 -11.10 -3.87 -19.79
CA SER A 79 -11.75 -2.61 -20.18
C SER A 79 -10.98 -1.82 -21.23
N GLY A 80 -9.72 -2.17 -21.50
CA GLY A 80 -8.82 -1.38 -22.35
C GLY A 80 -8.42 -0.01 -21.77
N GLN A 81 -8.98 0.36 -20.61
CA GLN A 81 -8.77 1.67 -20.00
C GLN A 81 -7.37 1.77 -19.39
N VAL A 82 -6.81 2.98 -19.48
CA VAL A 82 -5.57 3.35 -18.81
C VAL A 82 -5.92 3.98 -17.47
N LYS A 83 -5.32 3.46 -16.40
CA LYS A 83 -5.44 3.98 -15.03
C LYS A 83 -4.07 4.41 -14.52
N GLU A 84 -4.07 5.37 -13.62
CA GLU A 84 -2.87 5.88 -12.96
C GLU A 84 -3.17 6.05 -11.48
N ASP A 85 -2.27 5.53 -10.65
CA ASP A 85 -2.44 5.46 -9.21
C ASP A 85 -1.09 5.70 -8.52
N TRP A 86 -1.13 6.21 -7.29
CA TRP A 86 0.04 6.40 -6.45
C TRP A 86 0.18 5.25 -5.45
N CYS A 87 1.39 4.72 -5.33
CA CYS A 87 1.68 3.69 -4.35
C CYS A 87 1.60 4.27 -2.94
N LYS A 88 0.88 3.58 -2.06
CA LYS A 88 0.78 3.90 -0.64
C LYS A 88 1.08 2.64 0.15
N MET A 89 2.15 2.68 0.93
CA MET A 89 2.56 1.58 1.80
C MET A 89 2.31 1.97 3.26
N GLU A 90 1.64 1.09 4.00
CA GLU A 90 1.21 1.32 5.37
C GLU A 90 1.96 0.44 6.40
N ILE A 91 2.87 -0.42 5.94
CA ILE A 91 3.52 -1.44 6.76
C ILE A 91 4.98 -1.05 7.05
N ASN A 92 5.37 -1.15 8.33
CA ASN A 92 6.72 -0.85 8.81
C ASN A 92 7.83 -1.68 8.14
N SER A 93 7.54 -2.91 7.71
CA SER A 93 8.50 -3.76 7.00
C SER A 93 8.88 -3.20 5.62
N ASP A 94 7.99 -2.43 5.00
CA ASP A 94 8.27 -1.82 3.69
C ASP A 94 9.05 -0.53 3.84
N MET A 95 9.03 0.11 5.02
CA MET A 95 9.83 1.29 5.29
C MET A 95 11.32 1.06 5.10
N LYS A 96 11.85 -0.08 5.56
CA LYS A 96 13.27 -0.40 5.38
C LYS A 96 13.65 -0.53 3.91
N LYS A 97 12.76 -1.08 3.08
CA LYS A 97 12.95 -1.20 1.63
C LYS A 97 12.87 0.15 0.93
N LEU A 98 11.87 0.97 1.27
CA LEU A 98 11.70 2.31 0.70
C LEU A 98 12.88 3.20 1.04
N ASN A 99 13.35 3.16 2.29
CA ASN A 99 14.52 3.89 2.72
C ASN A 99 15.78 3.46 1.94
N SER A 100 16.00 2.16 1.71
CA SER A 100 17.12 1.68 0.88
C SER A 100 16.95 2.03 -0.61
N LEU A 101 15.73 1.99 -1.12
CA LEU A 101 15.45 2.41 -2.50
C LEU A 101 15.81 3.88 -2.69
N VAL A 102 15.55 4.70 -1.68
CA VAL A 102 15.93 6.10 -1.69
C VAL A 102 17.45 6.29 -1.71
N ASP A 103 18.22 5.55 -0.89
CA ASP A 103 19.68 5.60 -0.93
C ASP A 103 20.22 5.18 -2.30
N PHE A 104 19.65 4.12 -2.89
CA PHE A 104 20.01 3.67 -4.23
C PHE A 104 19.72 4.73 -5.31
N LEU A 105 18.58 5.41 -5.23
CA LEU A 105 18.20 6.46 -6.18
C LEU A 105 19.04 7.73 -6.03
N ASP A 106 19.56 8.01 -4.82
CA ASP A 106 20.57 9.05 -4.58
C ASP A 106 21.97 8.67 -5.11
N GLY A 107 22.17 7.42 -5.53
CA GLY A 107 23.45 6.91 -6.00
C GLY A 107 24.40 6.47 -4.88
N GLU A 108 23.89 6.30 -3.66
CA GLU A 108 24.69 5.77 -2.54
C GLU A 108 24.97 4.27 -2.75
N ASP A 109 26.14 3.81 -2.30
CA ASP A 109 26.54 2.42 -2.45
C ASP A 109 25.97 1.50 -1.34
N GLU A 110 26.18 0.20 -1.50
CA GLU A 110 25.74 -0.81 -0.53
C GLU A 110 26.44 -0.67 0.82
N GLU A 111 27.69 -0.19 0.85
CA GLU A 111 28.46 -0.04 2.08
C GLU A 111 27.92 1.11 2.94
N TYR A 112 27.59 2.24 2.30
CA TYR A 112 26.87 3.34 2.92
C TYR A 112 25.52 2.86 3.45
N THR A 113 24.72 2.23 2.59
CA THR A 113 23.37 1.75 2.94
C THR A 113 23.41 0.77 4.12
N ALA A 114 24.44 -0.07 4.22
CA ALA A 114 24.64 -1.02 5.33
C ALA A 114 24.90 -0.36 6.68
N LYS A 115 25.48 0.84 6.68
CA LYS A 115 25.78 1.60 7.91
C LYS A 115 24.57 2.39 8.39
N GLN A 116 23.56 2.59 7.55
CA GLN A 116 22.37 3.36 7.91
C GLN A 116 21.35 2.50 8.66
N PRO A 117 20.69 3.05 9.70
CA PRO A 117 19.63 2.35 10.40
C PRO A 117 18.38 2.23 9.53
N ARG A 118 17.56 1.21 9.81
CA ARG A 118 16.26 0.98 9.14
C ARG A 118 16.43 0.90 7.62
N ARG A 119 17.46 0.18 7.17
CA ARG A 119 17.69 -0.18 5.77
C ARG A 119 17.49 -1.67 5.55
N PHE A 120 17.06 -1.99 4.34
CA PHE A 120 17.01 -3.31 3.79
C PHE A 120 18.22 -3.54 2.87
N LEU A 121 18.91 -4.66 3.08
CA LEU A 121 19.93 -5.14 2.15
C LEU A 121 19.62 -6.59 1.78
N ALA A 122 19.62 -6.88 0.48
CA ALA A 122 19.47 -8.23 -0.01
C ALA A 122 20.86 -8.89 -0.08
N GLN A 123 21.19 -9.78 0.86
CA GLN A 123 22.41 -10.58 0.73
C GLN A 123 22.15 -11.83 -0.11
N LYS A 124 23.02 -12.06 -1.11
CA LYS A 124 23.15 -13.36 -1.76
C LYS A 124 23.96 -14.28 -0.83
N LYS A 125 23.34 -15.35 -0.32
CA LYS A 125 24.10 -16.52 0.13
C LYS A 125 24.09 -17.58 -0.97
N GLY A 126 25.09 -18.47 -0.96
CA GLY A 126 25.41 -19.42 -2.03
C GLY A 126 24.22 -20.16 -2.66
N ARG A 127 24.43 -20.64 -3.90
CA ARG A 127 23.50 -21.36 -4.80
C ARG A 127 22.02 -21.25 -4.40
N ASN A 128 21.42 -20.09 -4.68
CA ASN A 128 19.98 -19.84 -4.80
C ASN A 128 19.18 -19.40 -3.55
N ARG A 129 19.78 -18.99 -2.43
CA ARG A 129 19.02 -18.36 -1.32
C ARG A 129 19.41 -16.90 -1.08
N ARG A 130 18.46 -15.98 -1.29
CA ARG A 130 18.54 -14.59 -0.82
C ARG A 130 17.95 -14.51 0.58
N LEU A 131 18.70 -13.98 1.54
CA LEU A 131 18.22 -13.70 2.89
C LEU A 131 18.08 -12.18 3.04
N ALA A 132 16.93 -11.75 3.56
CA ALA A 132 16.71 -10.36 3.93
C ALA A 132 17.53 -10.04 5.18
N MET A 133 18.39 -9.03 5.11
CA MET A 133 19.01 -8.45 6.29
C MET A 133 18.42 -7.07 6.55
N TYR A 134 18.26 -6.79 7.84
CA TYR A 134 17.74 -5.53 8.33
C TYR A 134 18.75 -4.94 9.31
N THR A 135 19.09 -3.68 9.09
CA THR A 135 19.85 -2.86 10.03
C THR A 135 18.92 -1.94 10.83
#